data_AF-A0A9X4PBC5-F1
#
_entry.id   AF-A0A9X4PBC5-F1
#
_cell.length_a   1.000
_cell.length_b   1.000
_cell.length_c   1.000
_cell.angle_alpha   90.00
_cell.angle_beta   90.00
_cell.angle_gamma   90.00
#
_symmetry.space_group_name_H-M   'P 1'
#
loop_
_entity.id
_entity.type
_entity.pdbx_description
1 polymer ?
#
loop_
_entity_poly.entity_id
_entity_poly.type
_entity_poly.pdbx_seq_one_letter_code
_entity_poly.pdbx_strand_id
1 'polypeptide(L)'
;MPDIHLPKDWVCDGKTLKPKYGATSSNTWEFDGRYLKPRTGASASNSWEFDGRTLKPRVGVNSKNTWELDGRGNIKPRVGANRNNTYSLNGNSILVVYGQIILALW
;
A
#
# COMPACT_ATOMS: atom_id res chain seq x y z
N MET A 1 -14.35 11.46 -3.30
CA MET A 1 -13.10 10.71 -3.44
C MET A 1 -12.80 10.21 -2.05
N PRO A 2 -12.73 8.90 -1.83
CA PRO A 2 -12.42 8.33 -0.52
C PRO A 2 -11.02 8.73 -0.05
N ASP A 3 -10.82 8.73 1.26
CA ASP A 3 -9.51 8.91 1.88
C ASP A 3 -8.91 7.57 2.28
N ILE A 4 -7.61 7.43 2.08
CA ILE A 4 -6.81 6.43 2.77
C ILE A 4 -6.82 6.77 4.25
N HIS A 5 -7.06 5.76 5.09
CA HIS A 5 -7.05 5.95 6.52
C HIS A 5 -6.38 4.76 7.19
N LEU A 6 -5.69 5.04 8.29
CA LEU A 6 -5.14 4.03 9.19
C LEU A 6 -6.12 3.87 10.36
N PRO A 7 -6.73 2.69 10.57
CA PRO A 7 -7.59 2.46 11.72
C PRO A 7 -6.81 2.60 13.03
N LYS A 8 -7.49 3.01 14.11
CA LYS A 8 -6.88 3.23 15.44
C LYS A 8 -6.15 2.00 16.03
N ASP A 9 -6.55 0.82 15.60
CA ASP A 9 -6.01 -0.47 16.06
C ASP A 9 -4.81 -0.92 15.20
N TRP A 10 -4.34 -0.07 14.30
CA TRP A 10 -3.15 -0.24 13.48
C TRP A 10 -2.17 0.89 13.71
N VAL A 11 -0.89 0.60 13.49
CA VAL A 11 0.19 1.59 13.55
C VAL A 11 1.05 1.52 12.29
N CYS A 12 1.44 2.68 11.78
CA CYS A 12 2.37 2.79 10.67
C CYS A 12 3.37 3.92 10.94
N ASP A 13 4.67 3.60 10.87
CA ASP A 13 5.77 4.56 11.06
C ASP A 13 6.45 4.96 9.73
N GLY A 14 5.82 4.61 8.60
CA GLY A 14 6.36 4.80 7.26
C GLY A 14 7.28 3.68 6.77
N LYS A 15 7.84 2.86 7.67
CA LYS A 15 8.67 1.69 7.35
C LYS A 15 8.01 0.36 7.70
N THR A 16 7.13 0.37 8.69
CA THR A 16 6.44 -0.81 9.22
C THR A 16 4.95 -0.52 9.33
N LEU A 17 4.12 -1.49 8.99
CA LEU A 17 2.67 -1.51 9.22
C LEU A 17 2.30 -2.79 9.97
N LYS A 18 1.57 -2.65 11.07
CA LYS A 18 1.16 -3.77 11.92
C LYS A 18 -0.04 -3.40 12.81
N PRO A 19 -0.76 -4.40 13.35
CA PRO A 19 -1.70 -4.18 14.43
C PRO A 19 -1.02 -3.50 15.62
N LYS A 20 -1.74 -2.60 16.29
CA LYS A 20 -1.28 -1.92 17.50
C LYS A 20 -1.10 -2.91 18.65
N TYR A 21 -1.98 -3.91 18.72
CA TYR A 21 -1.97 -4.98 19.72
C TYR A 21 -1.80 -6.33 19.05
N GLY A 22 -1.01 -7.23 19.65
CA GLY A 22 -0.81 -8.59 19.11
C GLY A 22 0.01 -8.63 17.81
N ALA A 23 0.88 -7.65 17.58
CA ALA A 23 1.78 -7.69 16.44
C ALA A 23 2.76 -8.87 16.52
N THR A 24 2.87 -9.60 15.44
CA THR A 24 3.81 -10.69 15.18
C THR A 24 4.50 -10.46 13.84
N SER A 25 5.54 -11.21 13.53
CA SER A 25 6.20 -11.08 12.22
C SER A 25 5.33 -11.52 11.04
N SER A 26 4.33 -12.36 11.26
CA SER A 26 3.42 -12.84 10.19
C SER A 26 2.31 -11.85 9.85
N ASN A 27 1.94 -10.94 10.76
CA ASN A 27 0.95 -9.87 10.54
C ASN A 27 1.60 -8.47 10.49
N THR A 28 2.88 -8.41 10.09
CA THR A 28 3.62 -7.17 9.91
C THR A 28 4.12 -7.05 8.48
N TRP A 29 4.00 -5.86 7.91
CA TRP A 29 4.51 -5.50 6.59
C TRP A 29 5.53 -4.39 6.70
N GLU A 30 6.45 -4.35 5.74
CA GLU A 30 7.57 -3.41 5.71
C GLU A 30 7.64 -2.69 4.37
N PHE A 31 8.16 -1.47 4.42
CA PHE A 31 8.58 -0.67 3.27
C PHE A 31 10.04 -0.26 3.43
N ASP A 32 10.89 -0.72 2.50
CA ASP A 32 12.33 -0.42 2.51
C ASP A 32 12.71 0.80 1.64
N GLY A 33 11.73 1.60 1.24
CA GLY A 33 11.90 2.74 0.33
C GLY A 33 11.71 2.39 -1.13
N ARG A 34 11.67 1.10 -1.49
CA ARG A 34 11.35 0.63 -2.84
C ARG A 34 10.35 -0.51 -2.85
N TYR A 35 10.41 -1.43 -1.89
CA TYR A 35 9.58 -2.63 -1.86
C TYR A 35 8.69 -2.69 -0.63
N LEU A 36 7.42 -3.03 -0.85
CA LEU A 36 6.41 -3.30 0.16
C LEU A 36 6.18 -4.81 0.24
N LYS A 37 6.38 -5.41 1.42
CA LYS A 37 6.40 -6.87 1.57
C LYS A 37 6.03 -7.32 3.00
N PRO A 38 5.57 -8.55 3.20
CA PRO A 38 5.44 -9.11 4.55
C PRO A 38 6.83 -9.20 5.22
N ARG A 39 6.89 -8.99 6.53
CA ARG A 39 8.13 -9.08 7.32
C ARG A 39 8.72 -10.49 7.31
N THR A 40 7.88 -11.52 7.26
CA THR A 40 8.30 -12.93 7.18
C THR A 40 7.71 -13.58 5.94
N GLY A 41 8.50 -14.42 5.25
CA GLY A 41 8.07 -15.11 4.04
C GLY A 41 7.96 -14.21 2.81
N ALA A 42 8.69 -13.09 2.78
CA ALA A 42 8.75 -12.21 1.60
C ALA A 42 9.32 -12.94 0.39
N SER A 43 8.64 -12.82 -0.75
CA SER A 43 9.04 -13.32 -2.06
C SER A 43 8.67 -12.30 -3.13
N ALA A 44 9.14 -12.47 -4.37
CA ALA A 44 8.75 -11.58 -5.44
C ALA A 44 7.23 -11.64 -5.75
N SER A 45 6.57 -12.78 -5.54
CA SER A 45 5.15 -12.94 -5.85
C SER A 45 4.21 -12.26 -4.86
N ASN A 46 4.64 -12.05 -3.60
CA ASN A 46 3.85 -11.37 -2.57
C ASN A 46 4.36 -9.96 -2.21
N SER A 47 5.29 -9.43 -3.01
CA SER A 47 5.88 -8.12 -2.81
C SER A 47 5.47 -7.15 -3.91
N TRP A 48 5.34 -5.88 -3.53
CA TRP A 48 5.04 -4.76 -4.41
C TRP A 48 6.22 -3.81 -4.47
N GLU A 49 6.33 -3.07 -5.57
CA GLU A 49 7.33 -2.03 -5.78
C GLU A 49 6.63 -0.67 -5.83
N PHE A 50 7.23 0.32 -5.18
CA PHE A 50 6.87 1.71 -5.29
C PHE A 50 8.09 2.56 -5.62
N ASP A 51 8.04 3.27 -6.75
CA ASP A 51 9.15 4.09 -7.26
C ASP A 51 8.98 5.60 -6.97
N GLY A 52 8.06 5.95 -6.06
CA GLY A 52 7.69 7.34 -5.77
C GLY A 52 6.50 7.84 -6.59
N ARG A 53 6.14 7.16 -7.68
CA ARG A 53 4.99 7.51 -8.52
C ARG A 53 4.10 6.33 -8.87
N THR A 54 4.63 5.13 -8.97
CA THR A 54 3.91 3.94 -9.42
C THR A 54 4.03 2.83 -8.39
N LEU A 55 2.88 2.30 -7.97
CA LEU A 55 2.75 1.14 -7.09
C LEU A 55 2.27 -0.07 -7.91
N LYS A 56 3.07 -1.15 -7.94
CA LYS A 56 2.80 -2.32 -8.79
C LYS A 56 3.32 -3.62 -8.17
N PRO A 57 2.77 -4.80 -8.50
CA PRO A 57 3.33 -6.07 -8.04
C PRO A 57 4.68 -6.30 -8.71
N ARG A 58 5.61 -6.97 -8.02
CA ARG A 58 6.93 -7.30 -8.59
C ARG A 58 6.86 -8.38 -9.67
N VAL A 59 5.84 -9.24 -9.63
CA VAL A 59 5.63 -10.33 -10.59
C VAL A 59 4.22 -10.19 -11.19
N GLY A 60 4.10 -10.46 -12.49
CA GLY A 60 2.80 -10.43 -13.18
C GLY A 60 2.20 -9.01 -13.33
N VAL A 61 3.05 -7.98 -13.39
CA VAL A 61 2.60 -6.61 -13.59
C VAL A 61 1.82 -6.46 -14.89
N ASN A 62 0.69 -5.77 -14.80
CA ASN A 62 -0.10 -5.33 -15.93
C ASN A 62 -0.79 -4.01 -15.58
N SER A 63 -1.48 -3.41 -16.55
CA SER A 63 -2.10 -2.10 -16.34
C SER A 63 -3.23 -2.13 -15.30
N LYS A 64 -3.95 -3.25 -15.13
CA LYS A 64 -5.07 -3.38 -14.18
C LYS A 64 -4.62 -3.48 -12.72
N ASN A 65 -3.44 -4.03 -12.45
CA ASN A 65 -2.87 -4.15 -11.10
C ASN A 65 -1.79 -3.09 -10.80
N THR A 66 -1.75 -2.02 -11.60
CA THR A 66 -0.83 -0.90 -11.39
C THR A 66 -1.61 0.31 -10.90
N TRP A 67 -1.05 1.01 -9.90
CA TRP A 67 -1.58 2.23 -9.33
C TRP A 67 -0.60 3.38 -9.52
N GLU A 68 -1.12 4.58 -9.70
CA GLU A 68 -0.33 5.80 -9.94
C GLU A 68 -0.67 6.85 -8.88
N LEU A 69 0.38 7.37 -8.22
CA LEU A 69 0.33 8.52 -7.33
C LEU A 69 0.53 9.79 -8.16
N ASP A 70 -0.41 10.72 -8.05
CA ASP A 70 -0.30 12.04 -8.67
C ASP A 70 0.48 13.03 -7.78
N GLY A 71 0.86 14.18 -8.37
CA GLY A 71 1.58 15.23 -7.64
C GLY A 71 0.74 15.98 -6.59
N ARG A 72 -0.53 15.61 -6.41
CA ARG A 72 -1.45 16.18 -5.40
C ARG A 72 -1.64 15.23 -4.21
N GLY A 73 -0.96 14.08 -4.20
CA GLY A 73 -1.08 13.10 -3.13
C GLY A 73 -2.30 12.19 -3.27
N ASN A 74 -2.82 11.97 -4.48
CA ASN A 74 -3.89 11.02 -4.74
C ASN A 74 -3.37 9.81 -5.50
N ILE A 75 -3.81 8.61 -5.10
CA ILE A 75 -3.50 7.37 -5.79
C ILE A 75 -4.72 6.82 -6.51
N LYS A 76 -4.54 6.34 -7.74
CA LYS A 76 -5.61 5.79 -8.59
C LYS A 76 -5.13 4.57 -9.36
N PRO A 77 -6.02 3.68 -9.81
CA PRO A 77 -5.64 2.63 -10.74
C PRO A 77 -5.19 3.28 -12.06
N ARG A 78 -4.19 2.68 -12.69
CA ARG A 78 -3.63 3.16 -13.96
C ARG A 78 -4.66 3.15 -15.10
N VAL A 79 -5.64 2.25 -15.04
CA VAL A 79 -6.74 2.16 -16.02
C VAL A 79 -8.07 2.14 -15.28
N GLY A 80 -9.08 2.81 -15.86
CA GLY A 80 -10.43 2.84 -15.28
C GLY A 80 -10.54 3.69 -14.01
N ALA A 81 -9.63 4.65 -13.81
CA ALA A 81 -9.71 5.61 -12.72
C ALA A 81 -11.01 6.42 -12.77
N ASN A 82 -11.68 6.53 -11.63
CA ASN A 82 -12.87 7.33 -11.39
C ASN A 82 -12.86 7.83 -9.94
N ARG A 83 -13.87 8.61 -9.56
CA ARG A 83 -13.93 9.26 -8.24
C ARG A 83 -14.03 8.28 -7.06
N ASN A 84 -14.49 7.05 -7.30
CA ASN A 84 -14.72 6.04 -6.25
C ASN A 84 -13.51 5.14 -6.02
N ASN A 85 -12.62 5.00 -7.01
CA ASN A 85 -11.39 4.20 -6.91
C ASN A 85 -10.11 5.06 -6.96
N THR A 86 -10.25 6.37 -6.88
CA THR A 86 -9.14 7.30 -6.60
C THR A 86 -9.19 7.63 -5.12
N TYR A 87 -8.05 7.64 -4.45
CA TYR A 87 -7.96 7.86 -3.01
C TYR A 87 -6.98 8.97 -2.69
N SER A 88 -7.34 9.87 -1.77
CA SER A 88 -6.37 10.83 -1.20
C SER A 88 -5.52 10.09 -0.18
N LEU A 89 -4.19 10.27 -0.21
CA LEU A 89 -3.33 9.71 0.84
C LEU A 89 -3.60 10.36 2.21
N ASN A 90 -4.11 11.60 2.23
CA ASN A 90 -4.36 12.36 3.45
C ASN A 90 -3.16 12.35 4.43
N GLY A 91 -1.95 12.49 3.88
CA GLY A 91 -0.68 12.45 4.62
C GLY A 91 -0.20 11.05 5.05
N ASN A 92 -0.96 9.98 4.78
CA ASN A 92 -0.54 8.62 5.12
C ASN A 92 0.59 8.12 4.22
N SER A 93 1.40 7.21 4.76
CA SER A 93 2.42 6.48 4.00
C SER A 93 1.80 5.61 2.91
N ILE A 94 2.53 5.42 1.81
CA ILE A 94 2.20 4.42 0.77
C ILE A 94 2.03 3.01 1.37
N LEU A 95 2.66 2.73 2.51
CA LEU A 95 2.49 1.46 3.21
C LEU A 95 1.07 1.28 3.77
N VAL A 96 0.38 2.36 4.16
CA VAL A 96 -1.04 2.32 4.55
C VAL A 96 -1.92 2.05 3.34
N VAL A 97 -1.59 2.64 2.19
CA VAL A 97 -2.28 2.35 0.91
C VAL A 97 -2.19 0.86 0.56
N TYR A 98 -1.00 0.29 0.70
CA TYR A 98 -0.79 -1.14 0.50
C TYR A 98 -1.61 -2.00 1.46
N GLY A 99 -1.66 -1.64 2.74
CA GLY A 99 -2.51 -2.32 3.73
C GLY A 99 -4.00 -2.27 3.39
N GLN A 100 -4.52 -1.09 3.06
CA GLN A 100 -5.95 -0.88 2.83
C GLN A 100 -6.42 -1.44 1.48
N ILE A 101 -5.72 -1.10 0.39
CA ILE A 101 -6.21 -1.36 -0.97
C ILE A 101 -5.73 -2.70 -1.48
N ILE A 102 -4.45 -3.02 -1.27
CA ILE A 102 -3.83 -4.19 -1.90
C ILE A 102 -4.04 -5.44 -1.05
N LEU A 103 -3.88 -5.30 0.26
CA LEU A 103 -4.01 -6.41 1.19
C LEU A 103 -5.42 -6.54 1.79
N ALA A 104 -6.26 -5.50 1.67
CA ALA A 104 -7.61 -5.46 2.23
C ALA A 104 -7.66 -5.90 3.71
N LEU A 105 -6.79 -5.32 4.53
CA LEU A 105 -6.61 -5.71 5.94
C LEU A 105 -7.75 -5.22 6.86
N TRP A 106 -8.57 -4.28 6.40
CA TRP A 106 -9.75 -3.73 7.08
C TRP A 106 -10.80 -3.24 6.08
#